data_AF-A0AA44A5E1-F1
#
_entry.id   AF-A0AA44A5E1-F1
#
_cell.length_a   1.000
_cell.length_b   1.000
_cell.length_c   1.000
_cell.angle_alpha   90.00
_cell.angle_beta   90.00
_cell.angle_gamma   90.00
#
_symmetry.space_group_name_H-M   'P 1'
#
loop_
_entity.id
_entity.type
_entity.pdbx_description
1 polymer ?
#
loop_
_entity_poly.entity_id
_entity_poly.type
_entity_poly.pdbx_seq_one_letter_code
_entity_poly.pdbx_strand_id
1 'polypeptide(L)'
;IVSVSDNHDIIANLPNQTYAKLSNYDEVREMNRQNVDVESVEINFQSAKFENGFTLQDTPGVDSNVASHQSITEQYMYTSNMIFYTVDYNHVQSELNFKFMKHINDVGIPVVFIINQIDKHQDDELSFSTFKSRVEKSIADWGIKLERTFYVSKFDHPENELEALSSYLVSLDQHRETIEDYTSRT
;
A
#
# COMPACT_ATOMS: atom_id res chain seq x y z
N ILE A 1 6.33 -0.10 -8.89
CA ILE A 1 6.97 -1.13 -8.05
C ILE A 1 8.35 -0.61 -7.67
N VAL A 2 8.73 -0.68 -6.40
CA VAL A 2 10.07 -0.30 -5.94
C VAL A 2 10.63 -1.46 -5.12
N SER A 3 11.77 -1.99 -5.56
CA SER A 3 12.34 -3.23 -5.03
C SER A 3 13.77 -3.00 -4.55
N VAL A 4 14.12 -3.64 -3.43
CA VAL A 4 15.47 -3.61 -2.90
C VAL A 4 16.30 -4.69 -3.58
N SER A 5 17.38 -4.29 -4.24
CA SER A 5 18.28 -5.19 -4.94
C SER A 5 19.71 -4.63 -4.97
N ASP A 6 20.69 -5.50 -5.22
CA ASP A 6 22.08 -5.10 -5.40
C ASP A 6 22.30 -4.23 -6.65
N ASN A 7 21.42 -4.35 -7.65
CA ASN A 7 21.49 -3.60 -8.89
C ASN A 7 20.65 -2.30 -8.79
N HIS A 8 21.12 -1.25 -9.46
CA HIS A 8 20.37 -0.01 -9.60
C HIS A 8 19.87 0.14 -11.03
N ASP A 9 18.64 -0.30 -11.27
CA ASP A 9 18.04 -0.37 -12.60
C ASP A 9 16.59 0.12 -12.56
N ILE A 10 16.16 0.77 -13.64
CA ILE A 10 14.75 1.10 -13.87
C ILE A 10 14.26 0.24 -15.03
N ILE A 11 13.12 -0.41 -14.87
CA ILE A 11 12.52 -1.29 -15.87
C ILE A 11 11.10 -0.81 -16.14
N ALA A 12 10.79 -0.53 -17.41
CA ALA A 12 9.42 -0.31 -17.86
C ALA A 12 8.88 -1.61 -18.44
N ASN A 13 7.84 -2.16 -17.82
CA ASN A 13 7.09 -3.30 -18.34
C ASN A 13 6.07 -2.82 -19.37
N LEU A 14 6.09 -3.47 -20.52
CA LEU A 14 5.32 -3.12 -21.71
C LEU A 14 4.38 -4.27 -22.08
N PRO A 15 3.32 -3.98 -22.86
CA PRO A 15 2.39 -5.00 -23.33
C PRO A 15 3.08 -6.18 -24.02
N ASN A 16 2.42 -7.33 -23.99
CA ASN A 16 2.92 -8.60 -24.54
C ASN A 16 4.19 -9.12 -23.86
N GLN A 17 4.33 -8.88 -22.55
CA GLN A 17 5.46 -9.38 -21.74
C GLN A 17 6.82 -8.89 -22.24
N THR A 18 6.86 -7.68 -22.79
CA THR A 18 8.11 -7.04 -23.20
C THR A 18 8.56 -6.05 -22.13
N TYR A 19 9.85 -5.72 -22.10
CA TYR A 19 10.37 -4.74 -21.15
C TYR A 19 11.46 -3.88 -21.78
N ALA A 20 11.59 -2.67 -21.28
CA ALA A 20 12.68 -1.76 -21.59
C ALA A 20 13.47 -1.46 -20.31
N LYS A 21 14.78 -1.65 -20.36
CA LYS A 21 15.68 -1.20 -19.31
C LYS A 21 16.00 0.27 -19.55
N LEU A 22 15.75 1.09 -18.55
CA LEU A 22 15.88 2.55 -18.60
C LEU A 22 17.06 2.99 -17.74
N SER A 23 17.80 3.97 -18.23
CA SER A 23 19.00 4.45 -17.57
C SER A 23 18.69 5.41 -16.41
N ASN A 24 17.56 6.13 -16.49
CA ASN A 24 17.16 7.16 -15.54
C ASN A 24 15.66 7.47 -15.63
N TYR A 25 15.19 8.32 -14.71
CA TYR A 25 13.79 8.75 -14.64
C TYR A 25 13.34 9.62 -15.82
N ASP A 26 14.25 10.34 -16.49
CA ASP A 26 13.89 11.17 -17.64
C ASP A 26 13.46 10.32 -18.84
N GLU A 27 14.05 9.13 -19.02
CA GLU A 27 13.61 8.17 -20.04
C GLU A 27 12.20 7.64 -19.75
N VAL A 28 11.85 7.40 -18.48
CA VAL A 28 10.46 7.03 -18.07
C VAL A 28 9.49 8.13 -18.46
N ARG A 29 9.88 9.40 -18.23
CA ARG A 29 9.05 10.56 -18.56
C ARG A 29 8.89 10.71 -20.07
N GLU A 30 9.93 10.48 -20.84
CA GLU A 30 9.89 10.55 -22.30
C GLU A 30 8.98 9.45 -22.89
N MET A 31 9.06 8.22 -22.39
CA MET A 31 8.14 7.14 -22.80
C MET A 31 6.67 7.49 -22.55
N ASN A 32 6.36 8.05 -21.37
CA ASN A 32 5.01 8.54 -21.06
C ASN A 32 4.55 9.63 -22.03
N ARG A 33 5.45 10.52 -22.48
CA ARG A 33 5.14 11.58 -23.44
C ARG A 33 4.92 11.06 -24.86
N GLN A 34 5.53 9.93 -25.21
CA GLN A 34 5.43 9.30 -26.53
C GLN A 34 4.19 8.41 -26.68
N ASN A 35 3.27 8.41 -25.70
CA ASN A 35 2.10 7.52 -25.65
C ASN A 35 2.48 6.03 -25.80
N VAL A 36 3.67 5.65 -25.32
CA VAL A 36 4.00 4.24 -25.17
C VAL A 36 3.17 3.71 -24.00
N ASP A 37 2.41 2.64 -24.25
CA ASP A 37 1.62 1.99 -23.20
C ASP A 37 2.57 1.27 -22.24
N VAL A 38 2.61 1.71 -20.98
CA VAL A 38 3.47 1.18 -19.93
C VAL A 38 2.58 0.56 -18.88
N GLU A 39 2.69 -0.76 -18.70
CA GLU A 39 1.90 -1.51 -17.72
C GLU A 39 2.37 -1.24 -16.29
N SER A 40 3.69 -1.16 -16.10
CA SER A 40 4.28 -0.80 -14.81
C SER A 40 5.73 -0.34 -14.93
N VAL A 41 6.18 0.39 -13.91
CA VAL A 41 7.59 0.77 -13.74
C VAL A 41 8.11 0.10 -12.48
N GLU A 42 9.22 -0.61 -12.62
CA GLU A 42 9.98 -1.21 -11.54
C GLU A 42 11.27 -0.44 -11.32
N ILE A 43 11.52 -0.04 -10.08
CA ILE A 43 12.71 0.69 -9.67
C ILE A 43 13.47 -0.18 -8.68
N ASN A 44 14.65 -0.64 -9.08
CA ASN A 44 15.56 -1.42 -8.26
C ASN A 44 16.59 -0.49 -7.62
N PHE A 45 16.76 -0.57 -6.30
CA PHE A 45 17.68 0.28 -5.56
C PHE A 45 18.30 -0.46 -4.38
N GLN A 46 19.48 0.00 -3.97
CA GLN A 46 20.11 -0.47 -2.74
C GLN A 46 19.52 0.28 -1.55
N SER A 47 19.15 -0.44 -0.51
CA SER A 47 18.60 0.12 0.73
C SER A 47 19.49 -0.23 1.90
N ALA A 48 19.78 0.74 2.77
CA ALA A 48 20.43 0.49 4.05
C ALA A 48 19.44 0.06 5.15
N LYS A 49 18.13 0.15 4.88
CA LYS A 49 17.06 -0.06 5.86
C LYS A 49 16.30 -1.38 5.65
N PHE A 50 16.24 -1.84 4.42
CA PHE A 50 15.47 -3.02 3.99
C PHE A 50 16.41 -3.97 3.26
N GLU A 51 16.16 -5.27 3.39
CA GLU A 51 16.97 -6.34 2.82
C GLU A 51 16.57 -6.63 1.36
N ASN A 52 17.48 -7.25 0.60
CA ASN A 52 17.21 -7.65 -0.79
C ASN A 52 15.93 -8.49 -0.91
N GLY A 53 15.10 -8.19 -1.90
CA GLY A 53 13.79 -8.81 -2.12
C GLY A 53 12.61 -8.10 -1.43
N PHE A 54 12.86 -7.09 -0.58
CA PHE A 54 11.77 -6.23 -0.11
C PHE A 54 11.21 -5.44 -1.28
N THR A 55 9.89 -5.50 -1.47
CA THR A 55 9.22 -4.82 -2.59
C THR A 55 8.05 -4.00 -2.06
N LEU A 56 8.08 -2.69 -2.31
CA LEU A 56 6.93 -1.81 -2.10
C LEU A 56 6.22 -1.62 -3.43
N GLN A 57 4.93 -1.93 -3.43
CA GLN A 57 4.12 -1.74 -4.61
C GLN A 57 3.10 -0.63 -4.44
N ASP A 58 3.33 0.47 -5.13
CA ASP A 58 2.35 1.54 -5.24
C ASP A 58 1.36 1.23 -6.37
N THR A 59 0.06 1.19 -6.04
CA THR A 59 -1.03 0.94 -6.99
C THR A 59 -1.74 2.25 -7.32
N PRO A 60 -2.16 2.49 -8.57
CA PRO A 60 -3.11 3.55 -8.88
C PRO A 60 -4.35 3.45 -7.98
N GLY A 61 -4.86 4.59 -7.50
CA GLY A 61 -5.93 4.62 -6.51
C GLY A 61 -7.17 3.80 -6.94
N VAL A 62 -7.73 3.06 -5.99
CA VAL A 62 -8.94 2.21 -6.17
C VAL A 62 -10.17 3.01 -6.64
N ASP A 63 -10.16 4.33 -6.43
CA ASP A 63 -11.23 5.27 -6.83
C ASP A 63 -11.09 5.79 -8.27
N SER A 64 -10.10 5.33 -9.04
CA SER A 64 -9.96 5.73 -10.44
C SER A 64 -11.03 5.05 -11.31
N ASN A 65 -11.95 5.85 -11.87
CA ASN A 65 -13.07 5.43 -12.73
C ASN A 65 -12.68 4.77 -14.07
N VAL A 66 -11.43 4.33 -14.23
CA VAL A 66 -10.95 3.65 -15.44
C VAL A 66 -10.88 2.17 -15.14
N ALA A 67 -11.75 1.38 -15.77
CA ALA A 67 -11.87 -0.06 -15.55
C ALA A 67 -10.54 -0.83 -15.73
N SER A 68 -9.58 -0.30 -16.50
CA SER A 68 -8.24 -0.88 -16.64
C SER A 68 -7.38 -0.75 -15.38
N HIS A 69 -7.58 0.27 -14.55
CA HIS A 69 -6.84 0.42 -13.30
C HIS A 69 -7.30 -0.59 -12.24
N GLN A 70 -8.58 -0.94 -12.22
CA GLN A 70 -9.12 -1.93 -11.27
C GLN A 70 -8.51 -3.32 -11.49
N SER A 71 -8.43 -3.79 -12.75
CA SER A 71 -7.85 -5.12 -13.05
C SER A 71 -6.37 -5.22 -12.69
N ILE A 72 -5.62 -4.12 -12.86
CA ILE A 72 -4.21 -4.05 -12.49
C ILE A 72 -4.06 -4.09 -10.97
N THR A 73 -4.83 -3.28 -10.25
CA THR A 73 -4.83 -3.26 -8.78
C THR A 73 -5.24 -4.61 -8.19
N GLU A 74 -6.22 -5.30 -8.79
CA GLU A 74 -6.60 -6.66 -8.39
C GLU A 74 -5.48 -7.67 -8.61
N GLN A 75 -4.84 -7.70 -9.78
CA GLN A 75 -3.74 -8.63 -10.05
C GLN A 75 -2.64 -8.52 -9.00
N TYR A 76 -2.28 -7.29 -8.65
CA TYR A 76 -1.25 -7.03 -7.67
C TYR A 76 -1.65 -7.31 -6.23
N MET A 77 -2.94 -7.12 -5.92
CA MET A 77 -3.50 -7.52 -4.64
C MET A 77 -3.29 -9.03 -4.41
N TYR A 78 -3.60 -9.88 -5.40
CA TYR A 78 -3.42 -11.34 -5.29
C TYR A 78 -1.97 -11.80 -5.20
N THR A 79 -1.00 -11.00 -5.63
CA THR A 79 0.44 -11.33 -5.53
C THR A 79 1.10 -10.79 -4.26
N SER A 80 0.35 -10.07 -3.41
CA SER A 80 0.91 -9.39 -2.24
C SER A 80 0.86 -10.27 -1.00
N ASN A 81 1.95 -10.31 -0.23
CA ASN A 81 1.94 -10.95 1.10
C ASN A 81 1.08 -10.18 2.11
N MET A 82 0.93 -8.87 1.94
CA MET A 82 0.17 -7.99 2.84
C MET A 82 -0.22 -6.72 2.11
N ILE A 83 -1.40 -6.17 2.45
CA ILE A 83 -1.88 -4.89 1.90
C ILE A 83 -1.83 -3.81 2.98
N PHE A 84 -1.20 -2.68 2.64
CA PHE A 84 -1.23 -1.45 3.44
C PHE A 84 -2.31 -0.52 2.87
N TYR A 85 -3.53 -0.62 3.40
CA TYR A 85 -4.67 0.14 2.90
C TYR A 85 -4.72 1.52 3.54
N THR A 86 -4.41 2.56 2.75
CA THR A 86 -4.31 3.95 3.24
C THR A 86 -5.55 4.75 2.89
N VAL A 87 -6.15 5.43 3.88
CA VAL A 87 -7.31 6.30 3.71
C VAL A 87 -7.09 7.67 4.33
N ASP A 88 -7.81 8.67 3.83
CA ASP A 88 -7.86 10.00 4.45
C ASP A 88 -8.67 9.96 5.76
N TYR A 89 -8.19 10.68 6.79
CA TYR A 89 -8.86 10.85 8.08
C TYR A 89 -10.36 11.19 7.95
N ASN A 90 -10.75 12.08 7.02
CA ASN A 90 -12.14 12.49 6.85
C ASN A 90 -13.01 11.42 6.17
N HIS A 91 -12.41 10.43 5.51
CA HIS A 91 -13.10 9.40 4.72
C HIS A 91 -12.84 7.98 5.24
N VAL A 92 -12.32 7.86 6.47
CA VAL A 92 -11.98 6.58 7.10
C VAL A 92 -13.16 5.61 7.20
N GLN A 93 -14.37 6.12 7.41
CA GLN A 93 -15.60 5.34 7.56
C GLN A 93 -16.43 5.23 6.27
N SER A 94 -15.81 5.44 5.11
CA SER A 94 -16.49 5.26 3.81
C SER A 94 -16.90 3.80 3.61
N GLU A 95 -18.17 3.58 3.27
CA GLU A 95 -18.72 2.26 2.93
C GLU A 95 -17.92 1.58 1.80
N LEU A 96 -17.48 2.36 0.80
CA LEU A 96 -16.66 1.85 -0.30
C LEU A 96 -15.34 1.24 0.20
N ASN A 97 -14.65 1.95 1.11
CA ASN A 97 -13.40 1.50 1.71
C ASN A 97 -13.59 0.22 2.53
N PHE A 98 -14.63 0.17 3.35
CA PHE A 98 -14.92 -1.01 4.16
C PHE A 98 -15.32 -2.21 3.32
N LYS A 99 -16.12 -2.02 2.26
CA LYS A 99 -16.45 -3.09 1.32
C LYS A 99 -15.21 -3.65 0.62
N PHE A 100 -14.29 -2.79 0.21
CA PHE A 100 -13.05 -3.21 -0.43
C PHE A 100 -12.10 -3.92 0.54
N MET A 101 -11.88 -3.38 1.74
CA MET A 101 -11.09 -4.06 2.78
C MET A 101 -11.70 -5.40 3.19
N LYS A 102 -13.03 -5.48 3.27
CA LYS A 102 -13.73 -6.75 3.54
C LYS A 102 -13.46 -7.77 2.43
N HIS A 103 -13.50 -7.35 1.17
CA HIS A 103 -13.16 -8.21 0.04
C HIS A 103 -11.71 -8.74 0.13
N ILE A 104 -10.72 -7.87 0.40
CA ILE A 104 -9.32 -8.29 0.59
C ILE A 104 -9.21 -9.34 1.71
N ASN A 105 -9.91 -9.10 2.83
CA ASN A 105 -9.88 -9.98 3.98
C ASN A 105 -10.59 -11.33 3.72
N ASP A 106 -11.67 -11.34 2.94
CA ASP A 106 -12.40 -12.56 2.54
C ASP A 106 -11.58 -13.43 1.58
N VAL A 107 -10.69 -12.83 0.79
CA VAL A 107 -9.69 -13.54 -0.04
C VAL A 107 -8.54 -14.11 0.83
N GLY A 108 -8.46 -13.74 2.10
CA GLY A 108 -7.44 -14.23 3.03
C GLY A 108 -6.13 -13.43 3.03
N ILE A 109 -6.10 -12.28 2.36
CA ILE A 109 -4.91 -11.42 2.33
C ILE A 109 -4.89 -10.54 3.61
N PRO A 110 -3.79 -10.55 4.38
CA PRO A 110 -3.66 -9.70 5.57
C PRO A 110 -3.69 -8.21 5.22
N VAL A 111 -4.39 -7.41 6.05
CA VAL A 111 -4.56 -5.97 5.84
C VAL A 111 -4.03 -5.18 7.03
N VAL A 112 -3.18 -4.20 6.76
CA VAL A 112 -2.79 -3.13 7.68
C VAL A 112 -3.52 -1.86 7.25
N PHE A 113 -4.24 -1.25 8.18
CA PHE A 113 -5.03 -0.05 7.89
C PHE A 113 -4.25 1.20 8.28
N ILE A 114 -4.07 2.13 7.35
CA ILE A 114 -3.37 3.40 7.59
C ILE A 114 -4.38 4.53 7.45
N ILE A 115 -4.60 5.27 8.53
CA ILE A 115 -5.42 6.47 8.57
C ILE A 115 -4.47 7.65 8.47
N ASN A 116 -4.40 8.25 7.30
CA ASN A 116 -3.49 9.36 6.99
C ASN A 116 -4.17 10.72 7.21
N GLN A 117 -3.35 11.77 7.28
CA GLN A 117 -3.79 13.16 7.44
C GLN A 117 -4.50 13.41 8.77
N ILE A 118 -4.05 12.76 9.84
CA ILE A 118 -4.63 12.92 11.19
C ILE A 118 -4.42 14.32 11.78
N ASP A 119 -3.52 15.12 11.20
CA ASP A 119 -3.33 16.54 11.53
C ASP A 119 -4.59 17.38 11.29
N LYS A 120 -5.55 16.87 10.53
CA LYS A 120 -6.88 17.48 10.35
C LYS A 120 -7.79 17.34 11.58
N HIS A 121 -7.41 16.49 12.54
CA HIS A 121 -8.21 16.26 13.74
C HIS A 121 -8.31 17.52 14.61
N GLN A 122 -9.49 17.73 15.17
CA GLN A 122 -9.78 18.84 16.07
C GLN A 122 -10.32 18.28 17.39
N ASP A 123 -9.45 18.22 18.40
CA ASP A 123 -9.71 17.58 19.70
C ASP A 123 -10.85 18.28 20.49
N ASP A 124 -11.15 19.54 20.17
CA ASP A 124 -12.23 20.32 20.78
C ASP A 124 -13.64 19.89 20.32
N GLU A 125 -13.75 19.31 19.11
CA GLU A 125 -15.02 18.77 18.59
C GLU A 125 -15.26 17.31 19.04
N LEU A 126 -14.20 16.50 19.04
CA LEU A 126 -14.24 15.08 19.38
C LEU A 126 -12.85 14.64 19.81
N SER A 127 -12.70 14.03 20.99
CA SER A 127 -11.39 13.52 21.38
C SER A 127 -10.86 12.46 20.41
N PHE A 128 -9.56 12.45 20.16
CA PHE A 128 -8.94 11.45 19.30
C PHE A 128 -9.22 10.00 19.76
N SER A 129 -9.26 9.76 21.07
CA SER A 129 -9.62 8.45 21.64
C SER A 129 -11.03 7.98 21.27
N THR A 130 -12.00 8.91 21.23
CA THR A 130 -13.37 8.62 20.81
C THR A 130 -13.42 8.36 19.31
N PHE A 131 -12.65 9.11 18.52
CA PHE A 131 -12.48 8.83 17.10
C PHE A 131 -11.94 7.41 16.85
N LYS A 132 -10.83 7.00 17.51
CA LYS A 132 -10.28 5.64 17.40
C LYS A 132 -11.34 4.58 17.71
N SER A 133 -12.06 4.75 18.82
CA SER A 133 -13.10 3.81 19.27
C SER A 133 -14.23 3.67 18.25
N ARG A 134 -14.61 4.75 17.54
CA ARG A 134 -15.64 4.72 16.48
C ARG A 134 -15.14 3.99 15.24
N VAL A 135 -13.89 4.20 14.85
CA VAL A 135 -13.26 3.50 13.73
C VAL A 135 -13.18 2.00 14.02
N GLU A 136 -12.66 1.61 15.19
CA GLU A 136 -12.59 0.22 15.64
C GLU A 136 -13.95 -0.46 15.67
N LYS A 137 -14.97 0.23 16.19
CA LYS A 137 -16.35 -0.27 16.18
C LYS A 137 -16.84 -0.51 14.74
N SER A 138 -16.59 0.42 13.83
CA SER A 138 -17.05 0.28 12.44
C SER A 138 -16.36 -0.89 11.73
N ILE A 139 -15.07 -1.07 11.95
CA ILE A 139 -14.30 -2.23 11.43
C ILE A 139 -14.90 -3.54 11.96
N ALA A 140 -15.22 -3.59 13.27
CA ALA A 140 -15.83 -4.75 13.89
C ALA A 140 -17.26 -5.04 13.38
N ASP A 141 -18.09 -4.00 13.21
CA ASP A 141 -19.45 -4.11 12.68
C ASP A 141 -19.45 -4.66 11.23
N TRP A 142 -18.41 -4.36 10.45
CA TRP A 142 -18.19 -4.91 9.12
C TRP A 142 -17.54 -6.31 9.11
N GLY A 143 -17.11 -6.82 10.27
CA GLY A 143 -16.42 -8.10 10.38
C GLY A 143 -15.09 -8.13 9.62
N ILE A 144 -14.40 -6.98 9.55
CA ILE A 144 -13.08 -6.84 8.93
C ILE A 144 -12.03 -7.18 9.99
N LYS A 145 -11.09 -8.07 9.64
CA LYS A 145 -9.92 -8.36 10.46
C LYS A 145 -8.73 -7.59 9.93
N LEU A 146 -8.07 -6.85 10.80
CA LEU A 146 -6.85 -6.11 10.50
C LEU A 146 -5.69 -6.66 11.31
N GLU A 147 -4.51 -6.70 10.71
CA GLU A 147 -3.26 -6.99 11.41
C GLU A 147 -2.90 -5.86 12.37
N ARG A 148 -3.08 -4.62 11.91
CA ARG A 148 -2.78 -3.41 12.66
C ARG A 148 -3.49 -2.20 12.05
N THR A 149 -3.77 -1.19 12.87
CA THR A 149 -4.16 0.15 12.41
C THR A 149 -3.07 1.15 12.82
N PHE A 150 -2.70 2.05 11.91
CA PHE A 150 -1.79 3.16 12.18
C PHE A 150 -2.45 4.49 11.87
N TYR A 151 -2.21 5.47 12.73
CA TYR A 151 -2.63 6.85 12.57
C TYR A 151 -1.42 7.70 12.19
N VAL A 152 -1.37 8.21 10.96
CA VAL A 152 -0.17 8.90 10.45
C VAL A 152 -0.48 10.27 9.89
N SER A 153 0.51 11.15 9.93
CA SER A 153 0.49 12.41 9.19
C SER A 153 1.89 12.73 8.65
N LYS A 154 1.92 13.52 7.59
CA LYS A 154 3.14 14.19 7.12
C LYS A 154 3.55 15.33 8.05
N PHE A 155 2.58 15.94 8.75
CA PHE A 155 2.79 17.03 9.69
C PHE A 155 2.96 16.49 11.11
N ASP A 156 3.47 17.34 12.00
CA ASP A 156 3.60 17.00 13.40
C ASP A 156 2.21 16.87 14.04
N HIS A 157 2.00 15.78 14.79
CA HIS A 157 0.77 15.52 15.50
C HIS A 157 1.09 14.59 16.68
N PRO A 158 0.53 14.82 17.89
CA PRO A 158 0.86 14.03 19.08
C PRO A 158 0.62 12.52 18.93
N GLU A 159 -0.35 12.17 18.09
CA GLU A 159 -0.76 10.79 17.83
C GLU A 159 -0.15 10.23 16.53
N ASN A 160 0.87 10.87 15.96
CA ASN A 160 1.48 10.44 14.71
C ASN A 160 2.34 9.18 14.91
N GLU A 161 1.96 8.09 14.26
CA GLU A 161 2.59 6.78 14.34
C GLU A 161 3.49 6.47 13.13
N LEU A 162 3.91 7.48 12.36
CA LEU A 162 4.74 7.29 11.17
C LEU A 162 6.04 6.50 11.46
N GLU A 163 6.69 6.77 12.59
CA GLU A 163 7.88 6.03 13.02
C GLU A 163 7.58 4.58 13.44
N ALA A 164 6.41 4.35 14.04
CA ALA A 164 5.96 3.01 14.41
C ALA A 164 5.61 2.20 13.15
N LEU A 165 4.96 2.80 12.16
CA LEU A 165 4.71 2.20 10.84
C LEU A 165 6.02 1.86 10.13
N SER A 166 6.96 2.80 10.13
CA SER A 166 8.31 2.64 9.56
C SER A 166 9.07 1.48 10.20
N SER A 167 9.00 1.35 11.52
CA SER A 167 9.63 0.25 12.28
C SER A 167 8.90 -1.08 12.07
N TYR A 168 7.58 -1.05 11.92
CA TYR A 168 6.77 -2.22 11.61
C TYR A 168 7.11 -2.80 10.24
N LEU A 169 7.27 -1.96 9.21
CA LEU A 169 7.74 -2.40 7.89
C LEU A 169 9.09 -3.11 7.95
N VAL A 170 10.05 -2.58 8.73
CA VAL A 170 11.35 -3.23 8.93
C VAL A 170 11.20 -4.57 9.64
N SER A 171 10.32 -4.65 10.63
CA SER A 171 10.06 -5.90 11.35
C SER A 171 9.46 -6.99 10.45
N LEU A 172 8.54 -6.62 9.54
CA LEU A 172 7.99 -7.55 8.54
C LEU A 172 9.07 -8.03 7.58
N ASP A 173 9.97 -7.14 7.18
CA ASP A 173 11.08 -7.48 6.31
C ASP A 173 12.09 -8.45 6.95
N GLN A 174 12.27 -8.35 8.27
CA GLN A 174 13.10 -9.27 9.04
C GLN A 174 12.42 -10.62 9.33
N HIS A 175 11.08 -10.67 9.25
CA HIS A 175 10.27 -11.85 9.53
C HIS A 175 9.37 -12.19 8.34
N ARG A 176 9.97 -12.27 7.15
CA ARG A 176 9.25 -12.58 5.92
C ARG A 176 8.58 -13.95 6.04
N GLU A 177 7.38 -14.00 5.50
CA GLU A 177 6.63 -15.23 5.31
C GLU A 177 7.42 -16.21 4.43
N THR A 178 7.35 -17.50 4.75
CA THR A 178 7.98 -18.54 3.93
C THR A 178 7.17 -18.79 2.65
N ILE A 179 7.80 -19.37 1.62
CA ILE A 179 7.09 -19.71 0.39
C ILE A 179 6.01 -20.77 0.68
N GLU A 180 6.29 -21.72 1.58
CA GLU A 180 5.30 -22.72 2.00
C GLU A 180 4.07 -22.06 2.63
N ASP A 181 4.27 -21.14 3.57
CA ASP A 181 3.16 -20.43 4.23
C ASP A 181 2.34 -19.63 3.21
N TYR A 182 3.00 -18.88 2.33
CA TYR A 182 2.35 -18.07 1.29
C TYR A 182 1.47 -18.93 0.36
N THR A 183 1.98 -20.06 -0.12
CA THR A 183 1.23 -20.95 -1.02
C THR A 183 0.07 -21.65 -0.33
N SER A 184 0.14 -21.84 0.99
CA SER A 184 -0.91 -22.48 1.80
C SER A 184 -2.09 -21.57 2.16
N ARG A 185 -2.02 -20.27 1.86
CA ARG A 185 -3.11 -19.30 2.10
C ARG A 185 -4.34 -19.49 1.21
N THR A 186 -4.24 -20.35 0.20
CA THR A 186 -5.23 -20.56 -0.88
C THR A 186 -5.96 -21.88 -0.72
#